data_AF-A0AAD7HUZ0-F1
#
_entry.id   AF-A0AAD7HUZ0-F1
#
_cell.length_a   1.000
_cell.length_b   1.000
_cell.length_c   1.000
_cell.angle_alpha   90.00
_cell.angle_beta   90.00
_cell.angle_gamma   90.00
#
_symmetry.space_group_name_H-M   'P 1'
#
loop_
_entity.id
_entity.type
_entity.pdbx_description
1 polymer ?
#
loop_
_entity_poly.entity_id
_entity_poly.type
_entity_poly.pdbx_seq_one_letter_code
_entity_poly.pdbx_strand_id
1 'polypeptide(L)'
;YKYAMDLDGHGWSGRFLGLLTSGSLVFKSIVFTEYLSQWLHHFKHYIPVRPDLSDLVSWLEWACAHDEEARQIQRAGKEFVDRMLTDAQNDYYFYLRLLE
;
A
#
# COMPACT_ATOMS: atom_id res chain seq x y z
N TYR A 1 7.28 -13.12 4.65
CA TYR A 1 7.14 -12.57 6.02
C TYR A 1 5.72 -12.08 6.20
N LYS A 2 5.19 -11.97 7.43
CA LYS A 2 3.77 -11.60 7.66
C LYS A 2 3.51 -10.09 7.46
N TYR A 3 4.52 -9.28 7.75
CA TYR A 3 4.48 -7.83 7.71
C TYR A 3 5.62 -7.30 6.83
N ALA A 4 5.37 -6.23 6.09
CA ALA A 4 6.35 -5.56 5.25
C ALA A 4 6.32 -4.05 5.47
N MET A 5 7.48 -3.40 5.48
CA MET A 5 7.59 -1.95 5.58
C MET A 5 7.88 -1.34 4.21
N ASP A 6 7.09 -0.34 3.86
CA ASP A 6 7.29 0.52 2.71
C ASP A 6 7.71 1.92 3.18
N LEU A 7 8.83 2.39 2.62
CA LEU A 7 9.44 3.67 2.93
C LEU A 7 9.78 4.37 1.61
N ASP A 8 9.50 5.66 1.56
CA ASP A 8 9.96 6.53 0.49
C ASP A 8 11.50 6.69 0.54
N GLY A 9 12.09 6.91 -0.62
CA GLY A 9 13.51 7.14 -0.79
C GLY A 9 13.77 8.57 -1.24
N HIS A 10 14.53 8.72 -2.33
CA HIS A 10 14.70 10.02 -2.99
C HIS A 10 13.43 10.50 -3.71
N GLY A 11 12.43 9.62 -3.83
CA GLY A 11 11.09 9.86 -4.34
C GLY A 11 10.14 8.82 -3.77
N TRP A 12 8.96 8.71 -4.38
CA TRP A 12 7.96 7.71 -3.99
C TRP A 12 8.49 6.28 -4.12
N SER A 13 8.02 5.38 -3.26
CA SER A 13 8.44 3.97 -3.28
C SER A 13 7.88 3.20 -4.47
N GLY A 14 8.75 2.88 -5.44
CA GLY A 14 8.44 1.96 -6.55
C GLY A 14 8.15 0.52 -6.12
N ARG A 15 8.38 0.17 -4.85
CA ARG A 15 8.19 -1.20 -4.33
C ARG A 15 6.79 -1.44 -3.79
N PHE A 16 6.04 -0.38 -3.46
CA PHE A 16 4.80 -0.49 -2.69
C PHE A 16 3.81 -1.50 -3.28
N LEU A 17 3.59 -1.44 -4.59
CA LEU A 17 2.65 -2.34 -5.26
C LEU A 17 3.15 -3.80 -5.30
N GLY A 18 4.46 -4.00 -5.47
CA GLY A 18 5.07 -5.33 -5.35
C GLY A 18 5.01 -5.88 -3.91
N LEU A 19 4.98 -5.02 -2.89
CA LEU A 19 4.80 -5.46 -1.52
C LEU A 19 3.35 -5.90 -1.26
N LEU A 20 2.36 -5.24 -1.85
CA LEU A 20 0.96 -5.64 -1.75
C LEU A 20 0.68 -7.00 -2.42
N THR A 21 1.41 -7.36 -3.48
CA THR A 21 1.30 -8.70 -4.10
C THR A 21 1.95 -9.81 -3.27
N SER A 22 2.88 -9.47 -2.35
CA SER A 22 3.70 -10.43 -1.62
C SER A 22 2.95 -11.29 -0.59
N GLY A 23 1.68 -10.99 -0.32
CA GLY A 23 0.89 -11.65 0.73
C GLY A 23 1.22 -11.17 2.15
N SER A 24 2.01 -10.09 2.29
CA SER A 24 2.30 -9.45 3.57
C SER A 24 1.35 -8.28 3.80
N LEU A 25 1.00 -8.01 5.06
CA LEU A 25 0.39 -6.73 5.41
C LEU A 25 1.45 -5.63 5.32
N VAL A 26 1.17 -4.59 4.55
CA VAL A 26 2.11 -3.50 4.29
C VAL A 26 1.85 -2.34 5.25
N PHE A 27 2.90 -1.91 5.95
CA PHE A 27 2.97 -0.66 6.68
C PHE A 27 3.64 0.35 5.75
N LYS A 28 2.99 1.48 5.48
CA LYS A 28 3.52 2.48 4.55
C LYS A 28 3.68 3.82 5.24
N SER A 29 4.91 4.33 5.18
CA SER A 29 5.20 5.73 5.49
C SER A 29 5.42 6.47 4.18
N ILE A 30 4.55 7.45 3.91
CA ILE A 30 4.52 8.19 2.65
C ILE A 30 4.65 9.70 2.90
N VAL A 31 5.50 10.35 2.11
CA VAL A 31 5.67 11.80 2.04
C VAL A 31 5.31 12.31 0.65
N PHE A 32 5.55 11.51 -0.39
CA PHE A 32 5.25 11.86 -1.78
C PHE A 32 3.85 11.43 -2.22
N THR A 33 3.23 12.17 -3.13
CA THR A 33 2.00 11.70 -3.78
C THR A 33 2.33 10.72 -4.90
N GLU A 34 1.66 9.56 -4.92
CA GLU A 34 1.79 8.53 -5.95
C GLU A 34 0.61 8.59 -6.92
N TYR A 35 0.80 8.04 -8.12
CA TYR A 35 -0.24 8.02 -9.16
C TYR A 35 -1.49 7.23 -8.74
N LEU A 36 -1.36 6.24 -7.85
CA LEU A 36 -2.47 5.44 -7.30
C LEU A 36 -3.01 5.98 -5.98
N SER A 37 -2.45 7.07 -5.42
CA SER A 37 -2.82 7.57 -4.10
C SER A 37 -4.32 7.90 -3.98
N GLN A 38 -4.98 8.25 -5.08
CA GLN A 38 -6.42 8.54 -5.09
C GLN A 38 -7.30 7.30 -4.88
N TRP A 39 -6.78 6.11 -5.16
CA TRP A 39 -7.54 4.85 -5.06
C TRP A 39 -7.12 4.00 -3.86
N LEU A 40 -5.98 4.32 -3.25
CA LEU A 40 -5.45 3.65 -2.08
C LEU A 40 -5.99 4.29 -0.80
N HIS A 41 -6.58 3.48 0.08
CA HIS A 41 -7.17 3.98 1.32
C HIS A 41 -6.46 3.40 2.55
N HIS A 42 -6.20 4.29 3.51
CA HIS A 42 -5.66 3.96 4.82
C HIS A 42 -6.54 2.94 5.53
N PHE A 43 -5.91 1.98 6.21
CA PHE A 43 -6.56 0.90 6.97
C PHE A 43 -7.50 -0.01 6.15
N LYS A 44 -7.58 0.18 4.83
CA LYS A 44 -8.28 -0.71 3.92
C LYS A 44 -7.31 -1.54 3.10
N HIS A 45 -6.29 -0.90 2.52
CA HIS A 45 -5.31 -1.59 1.67
C HIS A 45 -3.94 -1.75 2.34
N TYR A 46 -3.63 -0.88 3.32
CA TYR A 46 -2.37 -0.86 4.05
C TYR A 46 -2.53 -0.11 5.38
N ILE A 47 -1.56 -0.22 6.28
CA ILE A 47 -1.52 0.57 7.52
C ILE A 47 -0.63 1.81 7.29
N PRO A 48 -1.17 3.04 7.40
CA PRO A 48 -0.34 4.25 7.34
C PRO A 48 0.53 4.36 8.60
N VAL A 49 1.78 4.74 8.41
CA VAL A 49 2.75 5.02 9.48
C VAL A 49 3.26 6.44 9.30
N ARG A 50 3.51 7.14 10.40
CA ARG A 50 4.04 8.50 10.37
C ARG A 50 5.41 8.56 9.68
N PRO A 51 5.76 9.67 9.01
CA PRO A 51 7.08 9.86 8.42
C PRO A 51 8.27 9.73 9.39
N ASP A 52 8.04 10.04 10.67
CA ASP A 52 9.04 9.91 11.74
C ASP A 52 9.07 8.50 12.38
N LEU A 53 8.24 7.58 11.89
CA LEU A 53 8.06 6.21 12.37
C LEU A 53 7.64 6.07 13.84
N SER A 54 7.19 7.16 14.46
CA SER A 54 6.89 7.21 15.90
C SER A 54 5.75 6.28 16.32
N ASP A 55 4.83 5.96 15.41
CA ASP A 55 3.68 5.07 15.66
C ASP A 55 3.84 3.65 15.09
N LEU A 56 4.99 3.33 14.48
CA LEU A 56 5.23 2.03 13.85
C LEU A 56 5.08 0.85 14.83
N VAL A 57 5.68 0.98 16.01
CA VAL A 57 5.65 -0.08 17.04
C VAL A 57 4.22 -0.32 17.51
N SER A 58 3.46 0.75 17.78
CA SER A 58 2.06 0.65 18.20
C SER A 58 1.19 -0.04 17.15
N TRP A 59 1.40 0.27 15.87
CA TRP A 59 0.66 -0.40 14.79
C TRP A 59 1.05 -1.87 14.62
N LEU A 60 2.32 -2.21 14.84
CA LEU A 60 2.78 -3.59 14.81
C LEU A 60 2.18 -4.42 15.96
N GLU A 61 2.15 -3.87 17.18
CA GLU A 61 1.50 -4.47 18.34
C GLU A 61 0.00 -4.67 18.09
N TRP A 62 -0.67 -3.66 17.54
CA TRP A 62 -2.08 -3.75 17.15
C TRP A 62 -2.32 -4.88 16.15
N ALA A 63 -1.50 -4.99 15.09
CA ALA A 63 -1.66 -6.02 14.06
C ALA A 63 -1.38 -7.43 14.60
N CYS A 64 -0.49 -7.57 15.57
CA CYS A 64 -0.26 -8.83 16.28
C CYS A 64 -1.45 -9.21 17.18
N ALA A 65 -2.09 -8.24 17.83
CA ALA A 65 -3.26 -8.47 18.68
C ALA A 65 -4.56 -8.72 17.88
N HIS A 66 -4.68 -8.14 16.68
CA HIS A 66 -5.87 -8.18 15.82
C HIS A 66 -5.57 -8.92 14.51
N ASP A 67 -5.14 -10.17 14.60
CA ASP A 67 -4.63 -10.93 13.45
C ASP A 67 -5.64 -11.05 12.29
N GLU A 68 -6.92 -11.27 12.58
CA GLU A 68 -7.92 -11.40 11.50
C GLU A 68 -8.20 -10.07 10.82
N GLU A 69 -8.28 -8.96 11.56
CA GLU A 69 -8.43 -7.62 10.99
C GLU A 69 -7.20 -7.26 10.13
N ALA A 70 -6.00 -7.54 10.64
CA ALA A 70 -4.75 -7.38 9.90
C ALA A 70 -4.74 -8.18 8.57
N ARG A 71 -5.26 -9.42 8.58
CA ARG A 71 -5.42 -10.23 7.36
C ARG A 71 -6.45 -9.66 6.41
N GLN A 72 -7.55 -9.07 6.90
CA GLN A 72 -8.54 -8.44 6.02
C GLN A 72 -7.94 -7.26 5.25
N ILE A 73 -7.17 -6.40 5.94
CA ILE A 73 -6.45 -5.29 5.30
C ILE A 73 -5.45 -5.82 4.26
N GLN A 74 -4.68 -6.85 4.62
CA GLN A 74 -3.73 -7.49 3.71
C GLN A 74 -4.42 -8.02 2.46
N ARG A 75 -5.52 -8.76 2.61
CA ARG A 75 -6.28 -9.34 1.49
C ARG A 75 -6.83 -8.25 0.59
N ALA A 76 -7.45 -7.22 1.16
CA ALA A 76 -8.00 -6.10 0.40
C ALA A 76 -6.90 -5.33 -0.36
N GLY A 77 -5.71 -5.15 0.24
CA GLY A 77 -4.55 -4.58 -0.43
C GLY A 77 -4.06 -5.43 -1.61
N LYS A 78 -4.02 -6.74 -1.45
CA LYS A 78 -3.66 -7.67 -2.53
C LYS A 78 -4.70 -7.65 -3.65
N GLU A 79 -5.99 -7.77 -3.33
CA GLU A 79 -7.09 -7.72 -4.29
C GLU A 79 -7.14 -6.40 -5.06
N PHE A 80 -6.79 -5.29 -4.41
CA PHE A 80 -6.64 -4.01 -5.09
C PHE A 80 -5.57 -4.11 -6.19
N VAL A 81 -4.38 -4.59 -5.86
CA VAL A 81 -3.28 -4.66 -6.81
C VAL A 81 -3.52 -5.68 -7.92
N ASP A 82 -4.12 -6.84 -7.60
CA ASP A 82 -4.47 -7.86 -8.59
C ASP A 82 -5.44 -7.31 -9.66
N ARG A 83 -6.31 -6.35 -9.31
CA ARG A 83 -7.22 -5.69 -10.27
C ARG A 83 -6.57 -4.53 -11.02
N MET A 84 -5.69 -3.78 -10.37
CA MET A 84 -5.18 -2.52 -10.89
C MET A 84 -3.90 -2.67 -11.72
N LEU A 85 -3.04 -3.65 -11.41
CA LEU A 85 -1.78 -3.89 -12.14
C LEU A 85 -1.96 -4.78 -13.38
N THR A 86 -3.03 -4.56 -14.15
CA THR A 86 -3.18 -5.22 -15.44
C THR A 86 -2.73 -4.28 -16.56
N ASP A 87 -2.16 -4.83 -17.63
CA ASP A 87 -1.73 -4.05 -18.80
C ASP A 87 -2.88 -3.18 -19.32
N ALA A 88 -4.09 -3.75 -19.40
CA ALA A 88 -5.28 -3.03 -19.84
C ALA A 88 -5.65 -1.83 -18.94
N GLN A 89 -5.53 -1.96 -17.61
CA GLN A 89 -5.78 -0.83 -16.70
C GLN A 89 -4.71 0.25 -16.82
N ASN A 90 -3.44 -0.16 -16.89
CA ASN A 90 -2.33 0.77 -17.05
C ASN A 90 -2.47 1.56 -18.36
N ASP A 91 -2.72 0.88 -19.48
CA ASP A 91 -2.92 1.51 -20.79
C ASP A 91 -4.08 2.51 -20.76
N TYR A 92 -5.22 2.13 -20.17
CA TYR A 92 -6.38 3.00 -20.05
C TYR A 92 -6.07 4.25 -19.21
N TYR A 93 -5.43 4.06 -18.06
CA TYR A 93 -5.05 5.17 -17.19
C TYR A 93 -4.10 6.15 -17.88
N PHE A 94 -3.05 5.63 -18.53
CA PHE A 94 -2.09 6.48 -19.25
C PHE A 94 -2.76 7.20 -20.42
N TYR A 95 -3.64 6.53 -21.17
CA TYR A 95 -4.38 7.17 -22.24
C TYR A 95 -5.25 8.33 -21.74
N LEU A 96 -6.02 8.14 -20.67
CA LEU A 96 -6.83 9.20 -20.07
C LEU A 96 -5.98 10.39 -19.59
N ARG A 97 -4.87 10.13 -18.90
CA ARG A 97 -3.99 11.18 -18.37
C ARG A 97 -3.24 11.96 -19.44
N LEU A 98 -3.06 11.39 -20.63
CA LEU A 98 -2.45 12.09 -21.77
C LEU A 98 -3.45 12.96 -22.56
N LEU A 99 -4.74 12.78 -22.33
CA LEU A 99 -5.81 13.54 -22.99
C LEU A 99 -6.33 14.73 -22.16
N GLU A 100 -5.95 14.82 -20.88
CA GLU A 100 -6.17 15.98 -20.00
C GLU A 100 -5.10 17.06 -20.25
#